data_AF-A0A2D9D955-F1
#
_entry.id   AF-A0A2D9D955-F1
#
_cell.length_a   1.000
_cell.length_b   1.000
_cell.length_c   1.000
_cell.angle_alpha   90.00
_cell.angle_beta   90.00
_cell.angle_gamma   90.00
#
_symmetry.space_group_name_H-M   'P 1'
#
loop_
_entity.id
_entity.type
_entity.pdbx_description
1 polymer ?
#
loop_
_entity_poly.entity_id
_entity_poly.type
_entity_poly.pdbx_seq_one_letter_code
_entity_poly.pdbx_strand_id
1 'polypeptide(L)'
;MIKFLGLLSKKKKVKPATAISIYVALLQNVITGGFIEIKDFINNNNNLESNPNLDDNDIDWFSNVIFLGNIKNLDMFFEEDEVSILRTLILDEIYKDLEGNAQHLAIERFLDYENYFKDLLIKHETSISAMAHAIFEKYNINNFQGDLFKKKNKPNPVFLNELKNLLNHFIWNWEEYLEKNKLRF
;
A
#
# COMPACT_ATOMS: atom_id res chain seq x y z
N MET A 1 34.42 -20.01 34.26
CA MET A 1 34.30 -20.56 32.90
C MET A 1 32.82 -20.55 32.51
N ILE A 2 32.34 -19.51 31.81
CA ILE A 2 31.13 -19.55 30.99
C ILE A 2 31.43 -18.65 29.79
N LYS A 3 31.62 -19.25 28.61
CA LYS A 3 31.78 -18.53 27.33
C LYS A 3 30.39 -18.13 26.85
N PHE A 4 29.97 -16.89 27.08
CA PHE A 4 28.80 -16.29 26.41
C PHE A 4 29.27 -15.53 25.15
N LEU A 5 29.78 -16.28 24.17
CA LEU A 5 30.14 -15.78 22.84
C LEU A 5 29.66 -16.81 21.81
N GLY A 6 28.49 -16.56 21.22
CA GLY A 6 27.89 -17.36 20.15
C GLY A 6 26.36 -17.37 20.32
N LEU A 7 25.54 -16.71 19.50
CA LEU A 7 25.69 -16.27 18.13
C LEU A 7 24.98 -14.92 17.93
N LEU A 8 25.72 -13.84 17.70
CA LEU A 8 25.16 -12.72 16.94
C LEU A 8 24.89 -13.28 15.54
N SER A 9 23.64 -13.67 15.26
CA SER A 9 23.20 -14.01 13.92
C SER A 9 23.63 -12.86 13.00
N LYS A 10 24.60 -13.12 12.12
CA LYS A 10 25.02 -12.11 11.15
C LYS A 10 23.88 -11.96 10.17
N LYS A 11 23.18 -10.81 10.21
CA LYS A 11 22.15 -10.45 9.22
C LYS A 11 22.63 -10.80 7.82
N LYS A 12 21.80 -11.48 7.04
CA LYS A 12 22.10 -11.82 5.66
C LYS A 12 22.25 -10.53 4.87
N LYS A 13 23.36 -10.35 4.15
CA LYS A 13 23.57 -9.17 3.32
C LYS A 13 22.81 -9.36 2.00
N VAL A 14 21.95 -8.43 1.65
CA VAL A 14 21.05 -8.53 0.49
C VAL A 14 21.20 -7.28 -0.37
N LYS A 15 21.22 -7.45 -1.70
CA LYS A 15 21.19 -6.33 -2.64
C LYS A 15 19.78 -5.71 -2.64
N PRO A 16 19.64 -4.37 -2.71
CA PRO A 16 18.34 -3.69 -2.77
C PRO A 16 17.39 -4.28 -3.81
N ALA A 17 17.84 -4.45 -5.05
CA ALA A 17 17.02 -5.05 -6.11
C ALA A 17 16.48 -6.45 -5.75
N THR A 18 17.28 -7.30 -5.08
CA THR A 18 16.82 -8.62 -4.64
C THR A 18 15.76 -8.52 -3.55
N ALA A 19 15.93 -7.61 -2.59
CA ALA A 19 14.95 -7.39 -1.54
C ALA A 19 13.64 -6.85 -2.12
N ILE A 20 13.74 -5.88 -3.05
CA ILE A 20 12.58 -5.27 -3.71
C ILE A 20 11.82 -6.27 -4.58
N SER A 21 12.50 -7.14 -5.33
CA SER A 21 11.81 -8.17 -6.12
C SER A 21 10.99 -9.12 -5.23
N ILE A 22 11.53 -9.52 -4.06
CA ILE A 22 10.78 -10.32 -3.08
C ILE A 22 9.61 -9.52 -2.48
N TYR A 23 9.87 -8.28 -2.09
CA TYR A 23 8.86 -7.37 -1.51
C TYR A 23 7.68 -7.15 -2.47
N VAL A 24 7.95 -6.80 -3.74
CA VAL A 24 6.90 -6.55 -4.75
C VAL A 24 6.11 -7.83 -5.02
N ALA A 25 6.78 -8.96 -5.24
CA ALA A 25 6.11 -10.22 -5.53
C ALA A 25 5.20 -10.68 -4.38
N LEU A 26 5.67 -10.59 -3.13
CA LEU A 26 4.87 -10.96 -1.97
C LEU A 26 3.72 -9.97 -1.75
N LEU A 27 3.95 -8.67 -1.92
CA LEU A 27 2.89 -7.67 -1.76
C LEU A 27 1.82 -7.81 -2.84
N GLN A 28 2.18 -8.10 -4.09
CA GLN A 28 1.22 -8.39 -5.17
C GLN A 28 0.36 -9.61 -4.87
N ASN A 29 0.94 -10.68 -4.29
CA ASN A 29 0.18 -11.86 -3.88
C ASN A 29 -0.82 -11.52 -2.76
N VAL A 30 -0.41 -10.73 -1.77
CA VAL A 30 -1.28 -10.26 -0.69
C VAL A 30 -2.38 -9.35 -1.22
N ILE A 31 -2.06 -8.44 -2.15
CA ILE A 31 -3.04 -7.58 -2.83
C ILE A 31 -4.08 -8.42 -3.57
N THR A 32 -3.64 -9.40 -4.36
CA THR A 32 -4.54 -10.24 -5.18
C THR A 32 -5.49 -11.05 -4.30
N GLY A 33 -4.98 -11.69 -3.25
CA GLY A 33 -5.81 -12.45 -2.33
C GLY A 33 -6.72 -11.57 -1.47
N GLY A 34 -6.17 -10.48 -0.93
CA GLY A 34 -6.86 -9.59 -0.01
C GLY A 34 -7.89 -8.68 -0.70
N PHE A 35 -7.76 -8.40 -2.00
CA PHE A 35 -8.74 -7.61 -2.73
C PHE A 35 -10.12 -8.28 -2.76
N ILE A 36 -10.17 -9.62 -2.74
CA ILE A 36 -11.42 -10.37 -2.64
C ILE A 36 -12.17 -9.99 -1.35
N GLU A 37 -11.45 -9.93 -0.23
CA GLU A 37 -12.01 -9.55 1.07
C GLU A 37 -12.40 -8.06 1.11
N ILE A 38 -11.60 -7.18 0.51
CA ILE A 38 -11.91 -5.74 0.44
C ILE A 38 -13.16 -5.49 -0.40
N LYS A 39 -13.27 -6.15 -1.55
CA LYS A 39 -14.44 -6.07 -2.43
C LYS A 39 -15.69 -6.59 -1.72
N ASP A 40 -15.60 -7.74 -1.08
CA ASP A 40 -16.72 -8.33 -0.31
C ASP A 40 -17.15 -7.40 0.84
N PHE A 41 -16.17 -6.90 1.61
CA PHE A 41 -16.40 -5.92 2.66
C PHE A 41 -17.12 -4.68 2.14
N ILE A 42 -16.66 -4.06 1.05
CA ILE A 42 -17.25 -2.84 0.51
C ILE A 42 -18.65 -3.10 -0.05
N ASN A 43 -18.83 -4.14 -0.85
CA ASN A 43 -20.10 -4.45 -1.52
C ASN A 43 -21.20 -4.85 -0.53
N ASN A 44 -20.84 -5.47 0.59
CA ASN A 44 -21.77 -5.99 1.58
C ASN A 44 -21.76 -5.20 2.91
N ASN A 45 -21.16 -4.00 2.95
CA ASN A 45 -21.09 -3.23 4.20
C ASN A 45 -22.45 -2.65 4.62
N ASN A 46 -22.91 -2.97 5.83
CA ASN A 46 -24.18 -2.49 6.38
C ASN A 46 -24.24 -0.98 6.65
N ASN A 47 -23.11 -0.28 6.58
CA ASN A 47 -23.04 1.18 6.70
C ASN A 47 -23.26 1.92 5.36
N LEU A 48 -23.47 1.18 4.28
CA LEU A 48 -23.87 1.69 2.97
C LEU A 48 -25.36 1.39 2.71
N GLU A 49 -26.06 2.32 2.08
CA GLU A 49 -27.48 2.18 1.70
C GLU A 49 -27.67 1.38 0.41
N SER A 50 -26.61 1.28 -0.40
CA SER A 50 -26.62 0.54 -1.67
C SER A 50 -25.24 -0.07 -1.93
N ASN A 51 -25.21 -1.12 -2.75
CA ASN A 51 -23.99 -1.84 -3.08
C ASN A 51 -23.19 -1.05 -4.15
N PRO A 52 -21.90 -0.73 -3.91
CA PRO A 52 -21.02 -0.08 -4.90
C PRO A 52 -20.74 -0.88 -6.16
N ASN A 53 -20.98 -2.20 -6.12
CA ASN A 53 -20.79 -3.15 -7.21
C ASN A 53 -19.34 -3.19 -7.74
N LEU A 54 -18.38 -3.19 -6.82
CA LEU A 54 -16.98 -3.43 -7.16
C LEU A 54 -16.79 -4.84 -7.71
N ASP A 55 -15.96 -4.98 -8.73
CA ASP A 55 -15.62 -6.26 -9.36
C ASP A 55 -14.10 -6.48 -9.46
N ASP A 56 -13.68 -7.59 -10.08
CA ASP A 56 -12.26 -7.96 -10.17
C ASP A 56 -11.42 -6.99 -11.03
N ASN A 57 -12.05 -6.21 -11.92
CA ASN A 57 -11.37 -5.22 -12.74
C ASN A 57 -11.01 -3.95 -11.96
N ASP A 58 -11.56 -3.77 -10.76
CA ASP A 58 -11.30 -2.61 -9.92
C ASP A 58 -10.00 -2.73 -9.10
N ILE A 59 -9.27 -3.85 -9.22
CA ILE A 59 -8.08 -4.17 -8.41
C ILE A 59 -6.91 -3.19 -8.62
N ASP A 60 -6.77 -2.60 -9.80
CA ASP A 60 -5.62 -1.75 -10.14
C ASP A 60 -5.50 -0.55 -9.22
N TRP A 61 -6.64 0.08 -8.88
CA TRP A 61 -6.67 1.20 -7.95
C TRP A 61 -6.30 0.78 -6.53
N PHE A 62 -6.81 -0.37 -6.09
CA PHE A 62 -6.46 -0.93 -4.80
C PHE A 62 -4.95 -1.21 -4.72
N SER A 63 -4.40 -1.88 -5.72
CA SER A 63 -2.98 -2.18 -5.84
C SER A 63 -2.12 -0.92 -5.71
N ASN A 64 -2.45 0.13 -6.48
CA ASN A 64 -1.74 1.41 -6.42
C ASN A 64 -1.77 2.03 -5.02
N VAL A 65 -2.93 2.03 -4.34
CA VAL A 65 -3.05 2.55 -2.96
C VAL A 65 -2.19 1.76 -1.98
N ILE A 66 -2.17 0.42 -2.08
CA ILE A 66 -1.33 -0.42 -1.22
C ILE A 66 0.16 -0.12 -1.44
N PHE A 67 0.60 0.00 -2.69
CA PHE A 67 1.99 0.35 -2.99
C PHE A 67 2.36 1.76 -2.49
N LEU A 68 1.51 2.76 -2.70
CA LEU A 68 1.74 4.12 -2.22
C LEU A 68 1.88 4.18 -0.69
N GLY A 69 0.99 3.49 0.02
CA GLY A 69 1.03 3.41 1.48
C GLY A 69 2.31 2.75 2.00
N ASN A 70 2.76 1.69 1.34
CA ASN A 70 3.99 0.98 1.70
C ASN A 70 5.27 1.68 1.26
N ILE A 71 5.26 2.43 0.14
CA ILE A 71 6.38 3.29 -0.25
C ILE A 71 6.56 4.38 0.80
N LYS A 72 5.47 5.02 1.27
CA LYS A 72 5.55 6.00 2.36
C LYS A 72 6.07 5.40 3.67
N ASN A 73 5.82 4.11 3.88
CA ASN A 73 6.29 3.36 5.05
C ASN A 73 7.82 3.21 5.08
N LEU A 74 8.49 3.30 3.93
CA LEU A 74 9.96 3.21 3.84
C LEU A 74 10.66 4.29 4.66
N ASP A 75 10.09 5.49 4.73
CA ASP A 75 10.64 6.64 5.45
C ASP A 75 10.86 6.39 6.96
N MET A 76 10.24 5.34 7.52
CA MET A 76 10.45 4.97 8.92
C MET A 76 11.68 4.06 9.14
N PHE A 77 12.24 3.49 8.07
CA PHE A 77 13.27 2.44 8.14
C PHE A 77 14.56 2.78 7.38
N PHE A 78 14.50 3.75 6.47
CA PHE A 78 15.58 4.08 5.54
C PHE A 78 15.81 5.58 5.47
N GLU A 79 17.05 5.97 5.16
CA GLU A 79 17.41 7.37 4.91
C GLU A 79 16.83 7.84 3.56
N GLU A 80 16.72 9.15 3.35
CA GLU A 80 16.06 9.75 2.18
C GLU A 80 16.64 9.26 0.84
N ASP A 81 17.96 9.14 0.74
CA ASP A 81 18.65 8.64 -0.46
C ASP A 81 18.39 7.14 -0.68
N GLU A 82 18.38 6.34 0.39
CA GLU A 82 18.00 4.93 0.37
C GLU A 82 16.54 4.73 -0.05
N VAL A 83 15.61 5.54 0.48
CA VAL A 83 14.19 5.55 0.09
C VAL A 83 14.04 5.85 -1.40
N SER A 84 14.75 6.86 -1.92
CA SER A 84 14.72 7.21 -3.34
C SER A 84 15.16 6.05 -4.24
N ILE A 85 16.23 5.33 -3.84
CA ILE A 85 16.71 4.13 -4.54
C ILE A 85 15.67 3.01 -4.48
N LEU A 86 15.14 2.69 -3.29
CA LEU A 86 14.16 1.62 -3.12
C LEU A 86 12.87 1.91 -3.89
N ARG A 87 12.38 3.15 -3.85
CA ARG A 87 11.21 3.59 -4.59
C ARG A 87 11.38 3.39 -6.09
N THR A 88 12.53 3.78 -6.64
CA THR A 88 12.83 3.58 -8.06
C THR A 88 12.81 2.09 -8.41
N LEU A 89 13.49 1.25 -7.62
CA LEU A 89 13.48 -0.19 -7.81
C LEU A 89 12.08 -0.80 -7.70
N ILE A 90 11.22 -0.28 -6.82
CA ILE A 90 9.84 -0.76 -6.67
C ILE A 90 9.04 -0.49 -7.95
N LEU A 91 9.13 0.73 -8.50
CA LEU A 91 8.42 1.08 -9.73
C LEU A 91 8.93 0.27 -10.93
N ASP A 92 10.25 0.13 -11.04
CA ASP A 92 10.86 -0.70 -12.08
C ASP A 92 10.36 -2.14 -12.00
N GLU A 93 10.28 -2.72 -10.79
CA GLU A 93 9.84 -4.10 -10.58
C GLU A 93 8.33 -4.28 -10.79
N ILE A 94 7.48 -3.34 -10.36
CA ILE A 94 6.02 -3.38 -10.58
C ILE A 94 5.70 -3.41 -12.07
N TYR A 95 6.44 -2.64 -12.88
CA TYR A 95 6.16 -2.43 -14.30
C TYR A 95 7.15 -3.14 -15.23
N LYS A 96 7.98 -4.06 -14.72
CA LYS A 96 9.07 -4.70 -15.49
C LYS A 96 8.61 -5.48 -16.73
N ASP A 97 7.37 -5.96 -16.71
CA ASP A 97 6.78 -6.77 -17.79
C ASP A 97 6.09 -5.89 -18.87
N LEU A 98 6.06 -4.57 -18.68
CA LEU A 98 5.57 -3.63 -19.69
C LEU A 98 6.69 -3.30 -20.68
N GLU A 99 6.38 -3.40 -21.97
CA GLU A 99 7.36 -3.16 -23.03
C GLU A 99 7.28 -1.73 -23.60
N GLY A 100 8.44 -1.22 -24.03
CA GLY A 100 8.56 0.06 -24.74
C GLY A 100 7.97 1.24 -23.96
N ASN A 101 7.16 2.05 -24.64
CA ASN A 101 6.58 3.27 -24.04
C ASN A 101 5.54 2.98 -22.96
N ALA A 102 5.00 1.76 -22.87
CA ALA A 102 3.96 1.43 -21.90
C ALA A 102 4.47 1.50 -20.45
N GLN A 103 5.71 1.07 -20.21
CA GLN A 103 6.35 1.14 -18.89
C GLN A 103 6.49 2.58 -18.42
N HIS A 104 6.97 3.46 -19.31
CA HIS A 104 7.15 4.87 -19.00
C HIS A 104 5.81 5.55 -18.65
N LEU A 105 4.77 5.32 -19.47
CA LEU A 105 3.43 5.84 -19.21
C LEU A 105 2.81 5.32 -17.91
N ALA A 106 3.09 4.07 -17.53
CA ALA A 106 2.63 3.51 -16.27
C ALA A 106 3.31 4.17 -15.06
N ILE A 107 4.62 4.41 -15.14
CA ILE A 107 5.38 5.15 -14.13
C ILE A 107 4.88 6.58 -14.01
N GLU A 108 4.68 7.29 -15.12
CA GLU A 108 4.12 8.66 -15.11
C GLU A 108 2.75 8.71 -14.43
N ARG A 109 1.87 7.77 -14.77
CA ARG A 109 0.55 7.65 -14.12
C ARG A 109 0.67 7.38 -12.62
N PHE A 110 1.61 6.54 -12.21
CA PHE A 110 1.87 6.29 -10.79
C PHE A 110 2.35 7.56 -10.07
N LEU A 111 3.17 8.40 -10.72
CA LEU A 111 3.61 9.68 -10.17
C LEU A 111 2.43 10.63 -9.91
N ASP A 112 1.46 10.69 -10.82
CA ASP A 112 0.23 11.47 -10.61
C ASP A 112 -0.54 10.98 -9.39
N TYR A 113 -0.62 9.65 -9.20
CA TYR A 113 -1.29 9.06 -8.04
C TYR A 113 -0.52 9.29 -6.74
N GLU A 114 0.81 9.29 -6.81
CA GLU A 114 1.63 9.62 -5.65
C GLU A 114 1.44 11.08 -5.22
N ASN A 115 1.36 12.01 -6.16
CA ASN A 115 1.08 13.41 -5.83
C ASN A 115 -0.30 13.58 -5.18
N TYR A 116 -1.32 12.92 -5.73
CA TYR A 116 -2.64 12.84 -5.09
C TYR A 116 -2.56 12.24 -3.67
N PHE A 117 -1.78 11.18 -3.48
CA PHE A 117 -1.64 10.54 -2.17
C PHE A 117 -0.90 11.42 -1.15
N LYS A 118 0.07 12.23 -1.59
CA LYS A 118 0.72 13.25 -0.75
C LYS A 118 -0.29 14.26 -0.21
N ASP A 119 -1.26 14.69 -1.01
CA ASP A 119 -2.33 15.58 -0.54
C ASP A 119 -3.21 14.91 0.52
N LEU A 120 -3.48 13.60 0.38
CA LEU A 120 -4.22 12.84 1.38
C LEU A 120 -3.43 12.68 2.68
N LEU A 121 -2.12 12.43 2.60
CA LEU A 121 -1.24 12.35 3.77
C LEU A 121 -1.25 13.66 4.57
N ILE A 122 -1.22 14.82 3.90
CA ILE A 122 -1.34 16.13 4.56
C ILE A 122 -2.68 16.27 5.30
N LYS A 123 -3.77 15.78 4.70
CA LYS A 123 -5.13 15.92 5.26
C LYS A 123 -5.45 14.92 6.36
N HIS A 124 -4.87 13.73 6.31
CA HIS A 124 -5.29 12.57 7.11
C HIS A 124 -4.21 12.00 8.03
N GLU A 125 -3.04 12.65 8.07
CA GLU A 125 -1.91 12.50 9.01
C GLU A 125 -1.17 11.16 8.99
N THR A 126 -1.85 10.06 8.70
CA THR A 126 -1.29 8.70 8.72
C THR A 126 -1.47 8.02 7.37
N SER A 127 -0.50 7.17 7.00
CA SER A 127 -0.53 6.40 5.74
C SER A 127 -1.81 5.57 5.62
N ILE A 128 -2.19 4.85 6.68
CA ILE A 128 -3.42 4.04 6.70
C ILE A 128 -4.69 4.88 6.52
N SER A 129 -4.75 6.05 7.14
CA SER A 129 -5.90 6.95 6.96
C SER A 129 -5.95 7.49 5.53
N ALA A 130 -4.81 7.91 4.97
CA ALA A 130 -4.71 8.32 3.58
C ALA A 130 -5.11 7.19 2.61
N MET A 131 -4.70 5.94 2.85
CA MET A 131 -5.10 4.78 2.05
C MET A 131 -6.62 4.55 2.07
N ALA A 132 -7.22 4.59 3.26
CA ALA A 132 -8.67 4.40 3.41
C ALA A 132 -9.45 5.50 2.69
N HIS A 133 -8.98 6.75 2.77
CA HIS A 133 -9.56 7.88 2.04
C HIS A 133 -9.36 7.77 0.51
N ALA A 134 -8.19 7.30 0.05
CA ALA A 134 -7.95 7.07 -1.36
C ALA A 134 -8.93 6.03 -1.93
N ILE A 135 -9.13 4.91 -1.24
CA ILE A 135 -10.11 3.87 -1.64
C ILE A 135 -11.53 4.44 -1.66
N PHE A 136 -11.91 5.18 -0.60
CA PHE A 136 -13.22 5.81 -0.51
C PHE A 136 -13.50 6.77 -1.67
N GLU A 137 -12.52 7.60 -2.05
CA GLU A 137 -12.65 8.55 -3.14
C GLU A 137 -12.61 7.87 -4.52
N LYS A 138 -11.65 6.96 -4.76
CA LYS A 138 -11.47 6.32 -6.07
C LYS A 138 -12.62 5.41 -6.47
N TYR A 139 -13.21 4.72 -5.52
CA TYR A 139 -14.41 3.88 -5.75
C TYR A 139 -15.72 4.64 -5.59
N ASN A 140 -15.67 5.97 -5.43
CA ASN A 140 -16.86 6.81 -5.29
C ASN A 140 -17.82 6.33 -4.19
N ILE A 141 -17.29 5.79 -3.09
CA ILE A 141 -18.08 5.15 -2.02
C ILE A 141 -19.05 6.15 -1.37
N ASN A 142 -18.74 7.45 -1.43
CA ASN A 142 -19.61 8.53 -1.00
C ASN A 142 -21.03 8.46 -1.62
N ASN A 143 -21.16 7.91 -2.83
CA ASN A 143 -22.44 7.79 -3.53
C ASN A 143 -23.37 6.71 -2.94
N PHE A 144 -22.85 5.83 -2.09
CA PHE A 144 -23.56 4.65 -1.61
C PHE A 144 -23.90 4.71 -0.12
N GLN A 145 -23.39 5.71 0.61
CA GLN A 145 -23.72 5.94 2.01
C GLN A 145 -24.91 6.89 2.20
N GLY A 146 -25.38 6.97 3.45
CA GLY A 146 -26.53 7.80 3.81
C GLY A 146 -26.33 9.30 3.67
N ASP A 147 -27.45 9.97 3.43
CA ASP A 147 -27.57 11.37 3.04
C ASP A 147 -26.74 12.35 3.88
N LEU A 148 -26.69 12.13 5.20
CA LEU A 148 -25.96 13.01 6.12
C LEU A 148 -24.46 13.07 5.81
N PHE A 149 -23.85 11.91 5.53
CA PHE A 149 -22.43 11.78 5.25
C PHE A 149 -22.13 12.10 3.78
N LYS A 150 -22.99 11.65 2.87
CA LYS A 150 -22.94 11.94 1.43
C LYS A 150 -22.86 13.43 1.14
N LYS A 151 -23.75 14.24 1.75
CA LYS A 151 -23.79 15.72 1.57
C LYS A 151 -22.54 16.42 2.08
N LYS A 152 -21.85 15.84 3.06
CA LYS A 152 -20.61 16.39 3.63
C LYS A 152 -19.36 15.93 2.89
N ASN A 153 -19.50 15.03 1.92
CA ASN A 153 -18.40 14.32 1.27
C ASN A 153 -17.41 13.74 2.30
N LYS A 154 -17.95 13.10 3.35
CA LYS A 154 -17.17 12.46 4.41
C LYS A 154 -17.59 11.01 4.55
N PRO A 155 -16.67 10.06 4.71
CA PRO A 155 -17.04 8.67 4.93
C PRO A 155 -17.80 8.50 6.26
N ASN A 156 -18.71 7.53 6.30
CA ASN A 156 -19.24 7.03 7.55
C ASN A 156 -18.06 6.58 8.45
N PRO A 157 -17.97 7.06 9.70
CA PRO A 157 -16.82 6.80 10.56
C PRO A 157 -16.64 5.32 10.92
N VAL A 158 -17.73 4.55 11.01
CA VAL A 158 -17.68 3.11 11.28
C VAL A 158 -17.08 2.38 10.09
N PHE A 159 -17.62 2.64 8.89
CA PHE A 159 -17.08 2.11 7.62
C PHE A 159 -15.59 2.43 7.47
N LEU A 160 -15.20 3.69 7.69
CA LEU A 160 -13.81 4.11 7.54
C LEU A 160 -12.89 3.37 8.53
N ASN A 161 -13.33 3.19 9.77
CA ASN A 161 -12.53 2.50 10.78
C ASN A 161 -12.36 1.01 10.47
N GLU A 162 -13.43 0.35 10.02
CA GLU A 162 -13.39 -1.05 9.55
C GLU A 162 -12.43 -1.19 8.35
N LEU A 163 -12.54 -0.30 7.36
CA LEU A 163 -11.64 -0.29 6.20
C LEU A 163 -10.18 -0.10 6.64
N LYS A 164 -9.89 0.85 7.54
CA LYS A 164 -8.53 1.05 8.08
C LYS A 164 -8.00 -0.20 8.76
N ASN A 165 -8.83 -0.92 9.52
CA ASN A 165 -8.42 -2.16 10.17
C ASN A 165 -8.06 -3.25 9.17
N LEU A 166 -8.83 -3.38 8.09
CA LEU A 166 -8.52 -4.31 7.01
C LEU A 166 -7.20 -3.92 6.31
N LEU A 167 -7.02 -2.64 6.00
CA LEU A 167 -5.83 -2.12 5.31
C LEU A 167 -4.53 -2.28 6.10
N ASN A 168 -4.57 -2.34 7.43
CA ASN A 168 -3.39 -2.60 8.25
C ASN A 168 -2.69 -3.93 7.90
N HIS A 169 -3.43 -4.93 7.42
CA HIS A 169 -2.86 -6.23 7.03
C HIS A 169 -2.04 -6.19 5.73
N PHE A 170 -2.08 -5.07 5.00
CA PHE A 170 -1.34 -4.89 3.76
C PHE A 170 -0.04 -4.11 3.97
N ILE A 171 0.29 -3.72 5.20
CA ILE A 171 1.55 -3.04 5.52
C ILE A 171 2.67 -4.07 5.66
N TRP A 172 3.70 -3.91 4.85
CA TRP A 172 4.89 -4.73 4.90
C TRP A 172 5.66 -4.50 6.19
N ASN A 173 5.99 -5.60 6.86
CA ASN A 173 6.75 -5.60 8.10
C ASN A 173 8.26 -5.48 7.80
N TRP A 174 8.72 -4.25 7.58
CA TRP A 174 10.15 -3.96 7.40
C TRP A 174 10.97 -4.29 8.64
N GLU A 175 10.41 -4.13 9.85
CA GLU A 175 11.10 -4.47 11.10
C GLU A 175 11.52 -5.95 11.09
N GLU A 176 10.58 -6.87 10.89
CA GLU A 176 10.86 -8.30 10.84
C GLU A 176 11.82 -8.67 9.69
N TYR A 177 11.64 -8.05 8.52
CA TYR A 177 12.54 -8.31 7.39
C TYR A 177 13.97 -7.88 7.69
N LEU A 178 14.15 -6.71 8.31
CA LEU A 178 15.45 -6.12 8.62
C LEU A 178 16.09 -6.73 9.87
N GLU A 179 15.36 -7.44 10.73
CA GLU A 179 15.97 -8.27 11.77
C GLU A 179 16.87 -9.37 11.16
N LYS A 180 16.43 -9.94 10.04
CA LYS A 180 17.10 -11.07 9.37
C LYS A 180 18.06 -10.61 8.27
N ASN A 181 17.81 -9.46 7.66
CA ASN A 181 18.53 -8.98 6.48
C ASN A 181 19.17 -7.60 6.68
N LYS A 182 20.30 -7.36 6.03
CA LYS A 182 20.94 -6.04 5.92
C LYS A 182 21.05 -5.67 4.45
N LEU A 183 20.37 -4.60 4.04
CA LEU A 183 20.48 -4.02 2.71
C LEU A 183 21.87 -3.42 2.49
N ARG A 184 22.34 -3.49 1.25
CA ARG A 184 23.62 -2.95 0.80
C ARG A 184 23.38 -2.01 -0.38
N PHE A 185 23.18 -0.75 -0.07
CA PHE A 185 23.17 0.35 -1.03
C PHE A 185 24.58 0.56 -1.60
#